data_AF-A0A2V9JWH0-F1
#
_entry.id   AF-A0A2V9JWH0-F1
#
_cell.length_a   1.000
_cell.length_b   1.000
_cell.length_c   1.000
_cell.angle_alpha   90.00
_cell.angle_beta   90.00
_cell.angle_gamma   90.00
#
_symmetry.space_group_name_H-M   'P 1'
#
loop_
_entity.id
_entity.type
_entity.pdbx_description
1 polymer ?
#
loop_
_entity_poly.entity_id
_entity_poly.type
_entity_poly.pdbx_seq_one_letter_code
_entity_poly.pdbx_strand_id
1 'polypeptide(L)'
;MQSKTSATFLLVGTFLLGGITGAVSYSIYRKQVEAAPPQASQRPQRRDIIEQLATDLSLDPDQKEKLKVIIGKTRERYRALHGQMSPEFQKIRNEGDEEIRRILRDDQKPRFETILREIASRRKGFGDRTPGSPPSSPRPLAPPSAPKP
;
A
#
# COMPACT_ATOMS: atom_id res chain seq x y z
N MET A 1 -56.15 -9.20 8.21
CA MET A 1 -54.93 -8.36 8.15
C MET A 1 -53.72 -9.20 8.56
N GLN A 2 -52.88 -9.70 7.63
CA GLN A 2 -51.73 -10.57 7.99
C GLN A 2 -50.42 -10.27 7.22
N SER A 3 -50.36 -9.24 6.38
CA SER A 3 -49.15 -8.92 5.59
C SER A 3 -47.97 -8.36 6.41
N LYS A 4 -48.22 -7.82 7.61
CA LYS A 4 -47.19 -7.11 8.40
C LYS A 4 -46.20 -8.05 9.10
N THR A 5 -46.65 -9.21 9.60
CA THR A 5 -45.80 -10.14 10.36
C THR A 5 -44.75 -10.81 9.47
N SER A 6 -45.14 -11.28 8.27
CA SER A 6 -44.22 -11.93 7.32
C SER A 6 -43.09 -11.00 6.87
N ALA A 7 -43.38 -9.71 6.67
CA ALA A 7 -42.36 -8.71 6.35
C ALA A 7 -41.34 -8.54 7.49
N THR A 8 -41.82 -8.48 8.74
CA THR A 8 -40.93 -8.42 9.92
C THR A 8 -40.05 -9.67 10.04
N PHE A 9 -40.59 -10.87 9.81
CA PHE A 9 -39.79 -12.10 9.83
C PHE A 9 -38.71 -12.13 8.74
N LEU A 10 -38.99 -11.63 7.54
CA LEU A 10 -38.00 -11.51 6.47
C LEU A 10 -36.90 -10.49 6.81
N LEU A 11 -37.25 -9.35 7.41
CA LEU A 11 -36.28 -8.34 7.87
C LEU A 11 -35.39 -8.87 9.01
N VAL A 12 -35.97 -9.53 10.01
CA VAL A 12 -35.20 -10.15 11.11
C VAL A 12 -34.32 -11.28 10.58
N GLY A 13 -34.84 -12.13 9.69
CA GLY A 13 -34.07 -13.22 9.07
C GLY A 13 -32.87 -12.72 8.25
N THR A 14 -33.06 -11.71 7.41
CA THR A 14 -31.97 -11.11 6.63
C THR A 14 -30.96 -10.36 7.49
N PHE A 15 -31.40 -9.67 8.55
CA PHE A 15 -30.50 -9.04 9.52
C PHE A 15 -29.65 -10.08 10.29
N LEU A 16 -30.25 -11.20 10.71
CA LEU A 16 -29.53 -12.30 11.37
C LEU A 16 -28.53 -12.97 10.42
N LEU A 17 -28.89 -13.23 9.15
CA LEU A 17 -27.94 -13.73 8.14
C LEU A 17 -26.79 -12.75 7.91
N GLY A 18 -27.06 -11.44 7.84
CA GLY A 18 -26.04 -10.41 7.74
C GLY A 18 -25.10 -10.38 8.95
N GLY A 19 -25.65 -10.48 10.17
CA GLY A 19 -24.88 -10.56 11.41
C GLY A 19 -23.98 -11.80 11.49
N ILE A 20 -24.50 -12.98 11.13
CA ILE A 20 -23.72 -14.23 11.06
C ILE A 20 -22.61 -14.12 10.02
N THR A 21 -22.92 -13.59 8.82
CA THR A 21 -21.93 -13.39 7.75
C THR A 21 -20.81 -12.45 8.21
N GLY A 22 -21.16 -11.31 8.81
CA GLY A 22 -20.20 -10.35 9.35
C GLY A 22 -19.32 -10.94 10.48
N ALA A 23 -19.92 -11.71 11.39
CA ALA A 23 -19.18 -12.37 12.47
C ALA A 23 -18.21 -13.43 11.94
N VAL A 24 -18.61 -14.22 10.95
CA VAL A 24 -17.72 -15.19 10.28
C VAL A 24 -16.57 -14.48 9.58
N SER A 25 -16.84 -13.46 8.76
CA SER A 25 -15.80 -12.66 8.09
C SER A 25 -14.82 -12.01 9.08
N TYR A 26 -15.32 -11.44 10.18
CA TYR A 26 -14.49 -10.85 11.23
C TYR A 26 -13.62 -11.90 11.95
N SER A 27 -14.17 -13.09 12.21
CA SER A 27 -13.42 -14.19 12.84
C SER A 27 -12.29 -14.72 11.96
N ILE A 28 -12.50 -14.79 10.64
CA ILE A 28 -11.48 -15.19 9.65
C ILE A 28 -10.40 -14.10 9.59
N TYR A 29 -10.79 -12.82 9.56
CA TYR A 29 -9.85 -11.70 9.56
C TYR A 29 -8.98 -11.66 10.83
N ARG A 30 -9.59 -11.80 12.02
CA ARG A 30 -8.83 -11.92 13.28
C ARG A 30 -7.88 -13.12 13.27
N LYS A 31 -8.32 -14.29 12.83
CA LYS A 31 -7.42 -15.47 12.73
C LYS A 31 -6.26 -15.25 11.76
N GLN A 32 -6.45 -14.54 10.64
CA GLN A 32 -5.34 -14.20 9.73
C GLN A 32 -4.38 -13.14 10.32
N VAL A 33 -4.85 -12.27 11.21
CA VAL A 33 -4.03 -11.24 11.87
C VAL A 33 -3.32 -11.76 13.14
N GLU A 34 -3.96 -12.65 13.90
CA GLU A 34 -3.43 -13.18 15.18
C GLU A 34 -2.66 -14.49 15.03
N ALA A 35 -2.87 -15.26 13.95
CA ALA A 35 -2.03 -16.42 13.62
C ALA A 35 -0.80 -16.06 12.77
N ALA A 36 -0.62 -14.78 12.43
CA ALA A 36 0.62 -14.29 11.84
C ALA A 36 1.73 -14.27 12.91
N PRO A 37 2.87 -14.98 12.72
CA PRO A 37 4.02 -14.81 13.61
C PRO A 37 4.54 -13.36 13.53
N PRO A 38 5.38 -12.91 14.49
CA PRO A 38 6.14 -11.67 14.36
C PRO A 38 7.26 -11.82 13.30
N GLN A 39 6.86 -12.07 12.06
CA GLN A 39 7.72 -12.55 10.98
C GLN A 39 8.48 -11.38 10.37
N ALA A 40 9.70 -11.19 10.85
CA ALA A 40 10.59 -10.14 10.39
C ALA A 40 10.73 -10.15 8.85
N SER A 41 10.37 -9.02 8.23
CA SER A 41 10.77 -8.65 6.87
C SER A 41 10.34 -9.53 5.69
N GLN A 42 9.34 -10.41 5.83
CA GLN A 42 8.63 -10.94 4.66
C GLN A 42 7.66 -9.88 4.10
N ARG A 43 8.22 -8.94 3.31
CA ARG A 43 7.47 -8.28 2.23
C ARG A 43 6.76 -9.40 1.44
N PRO A 44 5.53 -9.21 0.93
CA PRO A 44 4.95 -10.18 0.02
C PRO A 44 5.96 -10.43 -1.09
N GLN A 45 6.45 -11.67 -1.15
CA GLN A 45 7.43 -12.09 -2.14
C GLN A 45 6.88 -11.65 -3.49
N ARG A 46 7.65 -10.90 -4.28
CA ARG A 46 7.24 -10.55 -5.64
C ARG A 46 7.16 -11.88 -6.40
N ARG A 47 5.99 -12.53 -6.37
CA ARG A 47 5.64 -13.65 -7.24
C ARG A 47 6.04 -13.20 -8.62
N ASP A 48 6.96 -13.92 -9.27
CA ASP A 48 7.38 -13.46 -10.58
C ASP A 48 6.15 -13.55 -11.47
N ILE A 49 5.72 -12.40 -11.98
CA ILE A 49 4.53 -12.29 -12.80
C ILE A 49 4.66 -13.13 -14.07
N ILE A 50 5.90 -13.46 -14.46
CA ILE A 50 6.21 -14.42 -15.53
C ILE A 50 5.82 -15.84 -15.11
N GLU A 51 6.19 -16.29 -13.89
CA GLU A 51 5.82 -17.62 -13.38
C GLU A 51 4.33 -17.74 -13.10
N GLN A 52 3.72 -16.69 -12.54
CA GLN A 52 2.27 -16.66 -12.33
C GLN A 52 1.53 -16.72 -13.67
N LEU A 53 1.83 -15.83 -14.62
CA LEU A 53 1.16 -15.87 -15.93
C LEU A 53 1.46 -17.15 -16.73
N ALA A 54 2.65 -17.75 -16.56
CA ALA A 54 2.96 -19.04 -17.17
C ALA A 54 2.11 -20.17 -16.59
N THR A 55 1.86 -20.15 -15.27
CA THR A 55 0.96 -21.11 -14.61
C THR A 55 -0.49 -20.86 -14.98
N ASP A 56 -0.97 -19.63 -14.79
CA ASP A 56 -2.37 -19.23 -14.96
C ASP A 56 -2.86 -19.38 -16.42
N LEU A 57 -1.94 -19.36 -17.40
CA LEU A 57 -2.23 -19.54 -18.83
C LEU A 57 -1.69 -20.86 -19.42
N SER A 58 -1.13 -21.76 -18.60
CA SER A 58 -0.53 -23.04 -19.04
C SER A 58 0.49 -22.91 -20.18
N LEU A 59 1.39 -21.92 -20.11
CA LEU A 59 2.34 -21.61 -21.18
C LEU A 59 3.43 -22.67 -21.34
N ASP A 60 3.77 -23.00 -22.59
CA ASP A 60 4.93 -23.82 -22.92
C ASP A 60 6.27 -23.08 -22.66
N PRO A 61 7.43 -23.77 -22.66
CA PRO A 61 8.73 -23.14 -22.38
C PRO A 61 9.11 -22.00 -23.34
N ASP A 62 8.77 -22.11 -24.63
CA ASP A 62 9.05 -21.09 -25.63
C ASP A 62 8.15 -19.87 -25.43
N GLN A 63 6.87 -20.08 -25.12
CA GLN A 63 5.91 -19.04 -24.75
C GLN A 63 6.35 -18.31 -23.48
N LYS A 64 6.86 -19.03 -22.48
CA LYS A 64 7.38 -18.47 -21.23
C LYS A 64 8.62 -17.60 -21.45
N GLU A 65 9.58 -18.02 -22.28
CA GLU A 65 10.73 -17.17 -22.64
C GLU A 65 10.31 -15.95 -23.50
N LYS A 66 9.36 -16.10 -24.43
CA LYS A 66 8.76 -14.97 -25.17
C LYS A 66 8.10 -13.97 -24.21
N LEU A 67 7.33 -14.44 -23.23
CA LEU A 67 6.71 -13.60 -22.18
C LEU A 67 7.77 -12.86 -21.36
N LYS A 68 8.83 -13.55 -20.92
CA LYS A 68 9.96 -12.97 -20.17
C LYS A 68 10.65 -11.84 -20.95
N VAL A 69 10.86 -12.00 -22.26
CA VAL A 69 11.40 -10.94 -23.13
C VAL A 69 10.43 -9.75 -23.27
N ILE A 70 9.13 -10.01 -23.44
CA ILE A 70 8.10 -8.95 -23.54
C ILE A 70 8.01 -8.14 -22.25
N ILE A 71 7.95 -8.82 -21.09
CA ILE A 71 7.89 -8.20 -19.76
C ILE A 71 9.19 -7.45 -19.45
N GLY A 72 10.36 -7.97 -19.85
CA GLY A 72 11.64 -7.28 -19.75
C GLY A 72 11.66 -5.94 -20.49
N LYS A 73 11.43 -5.97 -21.82
CA LYS A 73 11.36 -4.77 -22.67
C LYS A 73 10.32 -3.76 -22.19
N THR A 74 9.21 -4.24 -21.63
CA THR A 74 8.15 -3.40 -21.05
C THR A 74 8.62 -2.70 -19.76
N ARG A 75 9.26 -3.43 -18.84
CA ARG A 75 9.87 -2.87 -17.61
C ARG A 75 10.94 -1.82 -17.94
N GLU A 76 11.74 -2.03 -18.98
CA GLU A 76 12.75 -1.09 -19.46
C GLU A 76 12.13 0.20 -20.02
N ARG A 77 11.12 0.10 -20.89
CA ARG A 77 10.37 1.25 -21.41
C ARG A 77 9.73 2.09 -20.30
N TYR A 78 9.10 1.44 -19.31
CA TYR A 78 8.57 2.14 -18.13
C TYR A 78 9.65 2.82 -17.29
N ARG A 79 10.83 2.19 -17.12
CA ARG A 79 11.97 2.82 -16.42
C ARG A 79 12.48 4.05 -17.17
N ALA A 80 12.60 3.99 -18.49
CA ALA A 80 13.05 5.12 -19.32
C ALA A 80 12.06 6.29 -19.24
N LEU A 81 10.76 6.02 -19.43
CA LEU A 81 9.69 7.03 -19.32
C LEU A 81 9.65 7.66 -17.91
N HIS A 82 9.77 6.85 -16.86
CA HIS A 82 9.80 7.37 -15.48
C HIS A 82 11.06 8.21 -15.22
N GLY A 83 12.21 7.85 -15.81
CA GLY A 83 13.43 8.65 -15.76
C GLY A 83 13.27 10.02 -16.41
N GLN A 84 12.56 10.10 -17.54
CA GLN A 84 12.25 11.35 -18.25
C GLN A 84 11.28 12.24 -17.48
N MET A 85 10.23 11.67 -16.85
CA MET A 85 9.20 12.43 -16.13
C MET A 85 9.57 12.77 -14.67
N SER A 86 10.53 12.05 -14.06
CA SER A 86 10.94 12.25 -12.66
C SER A 86 11.34 13.71 -12.32
N PRO A 87 12.11 14.44 -13.17
CA PRO A 87 12.42 15.86 -12.93
C PRO A 87 11.18 16.75 -12.88
N GLU A 88 10.20 16.54 -13.77
CA GLU A 88 8.96 17.32 -13.81
C GLU A 88 8.11 17.09 -12.56
N PHE A 89 7.95 15.82 -12.15
CA PHE A 89 7.29 15.49 -10.89
C PHE A 89 8.00 16.07 -9.67
N GLN A 90 9.34 16.20 -9.70
CA GLN A 90 10.08 16.82 -8.60
C GLN A 90 9.98 18.34 -8.62
N LYS A 91 9.92 18.97 -9.80
CA LYS A 91 9.66 20.40 -9.97
C LYS A 91 8.29 20.78 -9.38
N ILE A 92 7.22 20.09 -9.79
CA ILE A 92 5.85 20.32 -9.29
C ILE A 92 5.76 20.15 -7.77
N ARG A 93 6.49 19.17 -7.20
CA ARG A 93 6.57 18.98 -5.74
C ARG A 93 7.26 20.15 -5.04
N ASN A 94 8.41 20.59 -5.55
CA ASN A 94 9.13 21.73 -4.98
C ASN A 94 8.27 23.00 -5.04
N GLU A 95 7.55 23.22 -6.15
CA GLU A 95 6.67 24.39 -6.33
C GLU A 95 5.52 24.39 -5.30
N GLY A 96 4.86 23.25 -5.10
CA GLY A 96 3.84 23.08 -4.04
C GLY A 96 4.41 23.19 -2.61
N ASP A 97 5.60 22.64 -2.36
CA ASP A 97 6.28 22.76 -1.07
C ASP A 97 6.67 24.23 -0.77
N GLU A 98 6.97 25.05 -1.78
CA GLU A 98 7.17 26.51 -1.63
C GLU A 98 5.84 27.27 -1.44
N GLU A 99 4.77 26.92 -2.15
CA GLU A 99 3.45 27.52 -1.94
C GLU A 99 2.92 27.28 -0.52
N ILE A 100 3.11 26.07 0.02
CA ILE A 100 2.78 25.76 1.41
C ILE A 100 3.61 26.63 2.38
N ARG A 101 4.91 26.82 2.14
CA ARG A 101 5.76 27.69 3.00
C ARG A 101 5.30 29.14 3.06
N ARG A 102 4.67 29.67 2.00
CA ARG A 102 4.15 31.05 1.95
C ARG A 102 2.93 31.26 2.84
N ILE A 103 2.08 30.23 3.01
CA ILE A 103 0.87 30.31 3.84
C ILE A 103 1.08 29.89 5.30
N LEU A 104 2.23 29.30 5.63
CA LEU A 104 2.60 28.91 6.99
C LEU A 104 3.18 30.10 7.77
N ARG A 105 2.75 30.26 9.03
CA ARG A 105 3.41 31.14 10.00
C ARG A 105 4.76 30.57 10.42
N ASP A 106 5.63 31.41 10.97
CA ASP A 106 6.99 31.02 11.36
C ASP A 106 7.05 29.94 12.46
N ASP A 107 6.06 29.88 13.36
CA ASP A 107 5.93 28.79 14.35
C ASP A 107 5.67 27.41 13.72
N GLN A 108 5.14 27.39 12.49
CA GLN A 108 4.71 26.17 11.80
C GLN A 108 5.79 25.62 10.85
N LYS A 109 6.66 26.48 10.29
CA LYS A 109 7.70 26.11 9.31
C LYS A 109 8.65 24.99 9.80
N PRO A 110 9.16 24.98 11.05
CA PRO A 110 10.03 23.90 11.55
C PRO A 110 9.34 22.52 11.58
N ARG A 111 8.02 22.48 11.80
CA ARG A 111 7.23 21.25 11.74
C ARG A 111 7.07 20.77 10.30
N PHE A 112 6.84 21.67 9.35
CA PHE A 112 6.73 21.35 7.93
C PHE A 112 8.03 20.75 7.38
N GLU A 113 9.20 21.36 7.63
CA GLU A 113 10.50 20.80 7.23
C GLU A 113 10.80 19.42 7.83
N THR A 114 10.22 19.12 8.99
CA THR A 114 10.32 17.79 9.61
C THR A 114 9.44 16.76 8.91
N ILE A 115 8.27 17.16 8.41
CA ILE A 115 7.38 16.33 7.57
C ILE A 115 8.01 16.08 6.19
N LEU A 116 8.56 17.11 5.54
CA LEU A 116 9.24 16.96 4.24
C LEU A 116 10.41 15.97 4.31
N ARG A 117 11.25 16.05 5.35
CA ARG A 117 12.37 15.12 5.56
C ARG A 117 11.92 13.67 5.78
N GLU A 118 10.79 13.44 6.46
CA GLU A 118 10.18 12.12 6.58
C GLU A 118 9.62 11.59 5.25
N ILE A 119 8.96 12.45 4.47
CA ILE A 119 8.44 12.07 3.15
C ILE A 119 9.61 11.73 2.21
N ALA A 120 10.70 12.50 2.26
CA ALA A 120 11.91 12.27 1.47
C ALA A 120 12.61 10.95 1.83
N SER A 121 12.74 10.60 3.11
CA SER A 121 13.37 9.32 3.52
C SER A 121 12.51 8.12 3.12
N ARG A 122 11.18 8.21 3.27
CA ARG A 122 10.23 7.20 2.75
C ARG A 122 10.34 7.02 1.23
N ARG A 123 10.54 8.10 0.46
CA ARG A 123 10.74 8.07 -1.01
C ARG A 123 12.08 7.45 -1.41
N LYS A 124 13.21 7.84 -0.82
CA LYS A 124 14.53 7.23 -1.08
C LYS A 124 14.50 5.72 -0.80
N GLY A 125 13.87 5.34 0.31
CA GLY A 125 13.60 3.95 0.67
C GLY A 125 12.66 3.16 -0.26
N PHE A 126 12.28 3.70 -1.43
CA PHE A 126 11.56 2.99 -2.49
C PHE A 126 12.28 3.03 -3.85
N GLY A 127 13.08 4.07 -4.13
CA GLY A 127 13.91 4.18 -5.32
C GLY A 127 15.22 3.38 -5.24
N ASP A 128 16.01 3.60 -4.18
CA ASP A 128 17.38 3.07 -4.05
C ASP A 128 17.47 1.66 -3.46
N ARG A 129 16.41 0.84 -3.58
CA ARG A 129 16.46 -0.55 -3.09
C ARG A 129 17.10 -1.49 -4.10
N THR A 130 18.43 -1.38 -4.21
CA THR A 130 19.28 -2.50 -4.59
C THR A 130 19.00 -3.69 -3.67
N PRO A 131 19.03 -4.94 -4.16
CA PRO A 131 18.94 -6.12 -3.29
C PRO A 131 20.13 -6.15 -2.33
N GLY A 132 19.86 -6.15 -1.02
CA GLY A 132 20.88 -6.28 0.03
C GLY A 132 21.04 -5.08 0.97
N SER A 133 20.52 -3.89 0.65
CA SER A 133 20.59 -2.75 1.59
C SER A 133 19.81 -3.04 2.88
N PRO A 134 20.43 -2.86 4.08
CA PRO A 134 19.76 -3.15 5.35
C PRO A 134 18.54 -2.24 5.56
N PRO A 135 17.54 -2.67 6.35
CA PRO A 135 16.36 -1.87 6.63
C PRO A 135 16.76 -0.57 7.35
N SER A 136 16.39 0.57 6.78
CA SER A 136 16.44 1.87 7.46
C SER A 136 15.75 1.75 8.83
N SER A 137 16.48 2.10 9.89
CA SER A 137 16.10 1.81 11.29
C SER A 137 14.65 2.17 11.61
N PRO A 138 13.95 1.39 12.44
CA PRO A 138 12.62 1.76 12.90
C PRO A 138 12.61 3.18 13.47
N ARG A 139 11.71 4.03 12.97
CA ARG A 139 11.46 5.33 13.58
C ARG A 139 11.11 5.09 15.06
N PRO A 140 11.74 5.79 16.02
CA PRO A 140 11.25 5.83 17.39
C PRO A 140 9.78 6.25 17.38
N LEU A 141 8.92 5.44 17.99
CA LEU A 141 7.52 5.81 18.19
C LEU A 141 7.50 7.14 18.94
N ALA A 142 6.83 8.14 18.38
CA ALA A 142 6.63 9.39 19.11
C ALA A 142 5.88 9.06 20.41
N PRO A 143 6.30 9.60 21.57
CA PRO A 143 5.59 9.35 22.82
C PRO A 143 4.12 9.78 22.65
N PRO A 144 3.17 9.07 23.30
CA PRO A 144 1.76 9.35 23.12
C PRO A 144 1.46 10.81 23.46
N SER A 145 0.76 11.48 22.55
CA SER A 145 0.34 12.87 22.74
C SER A 145 -0.38 13.00 24.09
N ALA A 146 0.14 13.85 24.98
CA ALA A 146 -0.53 14.15 26.23
C ALA A 146 -1.98 14.64 25.96
N PRO A 147 -2.96 14.29 26.80
CA PRO A 147 -4.30 14.83 26.68
C PRO A 147 -4.24 16.35 26.75
N LYS A 148 -5.02 17.02 25.89
CA LYS A 148 -5.21 18.46 25.99
C LYS A 148 -6.06 18.79 27.24
N PRO A 149 -5.83 19.95 27.87
CA PRO A 149 -6.78 20.50 28.84
C PRO A 149 -8.12 20.85 28.19
#